data_AF-A0A933ZDM4-F1
#
_entry.id   AF-A0A933ZDM4-F1
#
_cell.length_a   1.000
_cell.length_b   1.000
_cell.length_c   1.000
_cell.angle_alpha   90.00
_cell.angle_beta   90.00
_cell.angle_gamma   90.00
#
_symmetry.space_group_name_H-M   'P 1'
#
loop_
_entity.id
_entity.type
_entity.pdbx_description
1 polymer ?
#
loop_
_entity_poly.entity_id
_entity_poly.type
_entity_poly.pdbx_seq_one_letter_code
_entity_poly.pdbx_strand_id
1 'polypeptide(L)' 'MADPARVLEEALELEPRQRARLAHEIIRSLDESDEDAAALWRAEVGRRIDEVENGTTELEDWELAYQRLRAAVQR' A
#
# COMPACT_ATOMS: atom_id res chain seq x y z
N MET A 1 -1.68 -29.57 6.18
CA MET A 1 -1.94 -28.20 5.70
C MET A 1 -3.43 -27.93 5.82
N ALA A 2 -3.84 -26.68 6.04
CA ALA A 2 -5.26 -26.35 6.04
C ALA A 2 -5.86 -26.57 4.65
N ASP A 3 -7.14 -26.95 4.58
CA ASP A 3 -7.90 -27.02 3.32
C ASP A 3 -8.40 -25.60 2.97
N PRO A 4 -7.92 -24.97 1.88
CA PRO A 4 -8.30 -23.61 1.54
C PRO A 4 -9.80 -23.42 1.30
N ALA A 5 -10.48 -24.42 0.75
CA ALA A 5 -11.91 -24.33 0.47
C ALA A 5 -12.72 -24.27 1.78
N ARG A 6 -12.38 -25.13 2.73
CA ARG A 6 -12.97 -25.14 4.06
C ARG A 6 -12.69 -23.86 4.85
N VAL A 7 -11.46 -23.35 4.81
CA VAL A 7 -11.09 -22.10 5.48
C VAL A 7 -11.88 -20.92 4.91
N LEU A 8 -12.08 -20.88 3.60
CA LEU A 8 -12.88 -19.84 2.96
C LEU A 8 -14.36 -19.95 3.36
N GLU A 9 -14.93 -21.16 3.37
CA GLU A 9 -16.30 -21.41 3.81
C GLU A 9 -16.53 -20.90 5.25
N GLU A 10 -15.69 -21.34 6.20
CA GLU A 10 -15.76 -20.91 7.60
C GLU A 10 -15.54 -19.38 7.76
N ALA A 11 -14.66 -18.78 6.95
CA ALA A 11 -14.44 -17.34 6.96
C ALA A 11 -15.67 -16.56 6.48
N LEU A 12 -16.41 -17.07 5.49
CA LEU A 12 -17.59 -16.39 4.95
C LEU A 12 -18.77 -16.39 5.92
N GLU A 13 -18.82 -17.32 6.88
CA GLU A 13 -19.83 -17.37 7.95
C GLU A 13 -19.63 -16.31 9.05
N LEU A 14 -18.44 -15.71 9.14
CA LEU A 14 -18.15 -14.69 10.16
C LEU A 14 -18.90 -13.38 9.90
N GLU A 15 -19.11 -12.59 10.95
CA GLU A 15 -19.65 -11.23 10.82
C GLU A 15 -18.74 -10.33 9.95
N PRO A 16 -19.29 -9.33 9.23
CA PRO A 16 -18.52 -8.51 8.28
C PRO A 16 -17.22 -7.93 8.85
N ARG A 17 -17.23 -7.48 10.11
CA ARG A 17 -16.05 -6.93 10.77
C ARG A 17 -14.97 -7.98 11.05
N GLN A 18 -15.37 -9.20 11.42
CA GLN A 18 -14.46 -10.30 11.66
C GLN A 18 -13.84 -10.80 10.34
N ARG A 19 -14.64 -10.87 9.27
CA ARG A 19 -14.13 -11.15 7.91
C ARG A 19 -13.10 -10.14 7.45
N ALA A 20 -13.40 -8.84 7.60
CA ALA A 20 -12.49 -7.78 7.22
C ALA A 20 -11.15 -7.88 7.98
N ARG A 21 -11.20 -8.18 9.29
CA ARG A 21 -9.99 -8.41 10.08
C ARG A 21 -9.20 -9.62 9.59
N LEU A 22 -9.87 -10.75 9.34
CA LEU A 22 -9.21 -11.96 8.86
C LEU A 22 -8.55 -11.73 7.49
N ALA A 23 -9.26 -11.08 6.56
CA ALA A 23 -8.72 -10.72 5.26
C ALA A 23 -7.48 -9.82 5.38
N HIS A 24 -7.51 -8.83 6.28
CA HIS A 24 -6.36 -7.96 6.55
C HIS A 24 -5.15 -8.75 7.03
N GLU A 25 -5.32 -9.65 8.00
CA GLU A 25 -4.20 -10.46 8.52
C GLU A 25 -3.64 -11.43 7.48
N ILE A 26 -4.50 -12.03 6.63
CA ILE A 26 -4.07 -12.89 5.54
C ILE A 26 -3.24 -12.08 4.53
N ILE A 27 -3.73 -10.92 4.09
CA ILE A 27 -2.98 -10.04 3.17
C ILE A 27 -1.64 -9.63 3.80
N ARG A 28 -1.64 -9.21 5.07
CA ARG A 28 -0.42 -8.85 5.80
C ARG A 28 0.56 -10.03 5.93
N SER A 29 0.08 -11.26 5.96
CA SER A 29 0.96 -12.45 5.98
C SER A 29 1.66 -12.70 4.65
N LEU A 30 1.18 -12.11 3.56
CA LEU A 30 1.81 -12.16 2.24
C LEU A 30 2.90 -11.09 2.06
N ASP A 31 2.93 -10.07 2.93
CA ASP A 31 4.05 -9.12 2.96
C ASP A 31 5.29 -9.85 3.48
N GLU A 32 6.08 -10.38 2.55
CA GLU A 32 7.46 -10.75 2.84
C GLU A 32 8.19 -9.48 3.30
N SER A 33 8.83 -9.52 4.47
CA SER A 33 9.62 -8.40 4.95
C SER A 33 10.80 -8.23 4.00
N ASP A 34 10.68 -7.30 3.07
CA ASP A 34 11.83 -6.74 2.39
C ASP A 34 12.55 -5.85 3.42
N GLU A 35 13.53 -6.45 4.09
CA GLU A 35 14.33 -5.79 5.13
C GLU A 35 14.96 -4.49 4.62
N ASP A 36 15.22 -4.42 3.31
CA ASP A 36 15.82 -3.27 2.64
C ASP A 36 14.78 -2.26 2.15
N ALA A 37 13.52 -2.63 1.93
CA ALA A 37 12.48 -1.72 1.41
C ALA A 37 12.35 -0.44 2.24
N ALA A 38 12.40 -0.54 3.57
CA ALA A 38 12.35 0.63 4.45
C ALA A 38 13.59 1.52 4.31
N ALA A 39 14.76 0.94 4.04
CA ALA A 39 16.01 1.68 3.82
C ALA A 39 16.04 2.33 2.43
N LEU A 40 15.67 1.58 1.39
CA LEU A 40 15.57 2.06 0.01
C LEU A 40 14.54 3.18 -0.11
N TRP A 41 13.39 3.07 0.56
CA TRP A 41 12.38 4.12 0.59
C TRP A 41 12.89 5.40 1.28
N ARG A 42 13.61 5.28 2.40
CA ARG A 42 14.24 6.43 3.06
C ARG A 42 15.26 7.12 2.15
N ALA A 43 16.09 6.35 1.47
CA ALA A 43 17.07 6.89 0.53
C ALA A 43 16.38 7.61 -0.65
N GLU A 44 15.31 7.04 -1.18
CA GLU A 44 14.53 7.64 -2.26
C GLU A 44 13.82 8.95 -1.84
N VAL A 45 13.23 8.99 -0.64
CA VAL A 45 12.62 10.22 -0.10
C VAL A 45 13.67 11.31 0.06
N GLY A 46 14.86 10.98 0.59
CA GLY A 46 15.98 11.92 0.70
C GLY A 46 16.40 12.47 -0.66
N ARG A 47 16.63 11.60 -1.64
CA ARG A 47 16.96 11.99 -3.03
C ARG A 47 15.93 12.95 -3.61
N ARG A 48 14.63 12.69 -3.43
CA ARG A 48 13.56 13.57 -3.94
C ARG A 48 13.51 14.93 -3.26
N ILE A 49 13.78 14.98 -1.94
CA ILE A 49 13.87 16.25 -1.22
C ILE A 49 15.04 17.07 -1.78
N ASP A 50 16.22 16.44 -1.94
CA ASP A 50 17.40 17.11 -2.50
C ASP A 50 17.13 17.63 -3.92
N GLU A 51 16.38 16.89 -4.74
CA GLU A 51 16.02 17.33 -6.09
C GLU A 51 15.10 18.56 -6.08
N VAL A 52 14.16 18.62 -5.14
CA VAL A 52 13.27 19.77 -4.96
C VAL A 52 14.06 20.97 -4.44
N GLU A 53 14.88 20.79 -3.41
CA GLU A 53 15.67 21.87 -2.77
C GLU A 53 16.71 22.46 -3.71
N ASN A 54 17.36 21.62 -4.53
CA ASN A 54 18.34 22.06 -5.52
C ASN A 54 17.71 22.49 -6.85
N GLY A 55 16.38 22.37 -7.01
CA GLY A 55 15.67 22.73 -8.24
C GLY A 55 16.06 21.88 -9.45
N THR A 56 16.46 20.62 -9.23
CA THR A 56 16.89 19.69 -10.29
C THR A 56 15.77 18.79 -10.79
N THR A 57 14.55 18.97 -10.29
CA THR A 57 13.34 18.29 -10.78
C THR A 57 12.30 19.30 -11.26
N GLU A 58 11.49 18.90 -12.24
CA GLU A 58 10.28 19.63 -12.60
C GLU A 58 9.22 19.45 -11.49
N LEU A 59 8.57 20.55 -11.12
CA LEU A 59 7.50 20.57 -10.13
C LEU A 59 6.16 20.80 -10.84
N GLU A 60 5.13 20.12 -10.35
CA GLU A 60 3.75 20.35 -10.76
C GLU A 60 2.99 21.05 -9.62
N ASP A 61 1.96 21.80 -9.99
CA ASP A 61 1.03 22.35 -9.02
C ASP A 61 0.33 21.22 -8.23
N TRP A 62 0.27 21.38 -6.91
CA TRP A 62 -0.27 20.36 -6.01
C TRP A 62 -1.75 20.06 -6.29
N GLU A 63 -2.55 21.07 -6.64
CA GLU A 63 -3.98 20.88 -6.89
C GLU A 63 -4.20 20.02 -8.14
N LEU A 64 -3.41 20.24 -9.19
CA LEU A 64 -3.44 19.41 -10.40
C LEU A 64 -3.02 17.97 -10.13
N ALA A 65 -1.94 17.77 -9.39
CA ALA A 65 -1.46 16.45 -9.00
C ALA A 65 -2.49 15.69 -8.14
N TYR A 66 -3.11 16.38 -7.18
CA TYR A 66 -4.13 15.82 -6.30
C TYR A 66 -5.40 15.39 -7.05
N GLN A 67 -5.88 16.22 -7.99
CA GLN A 67 -7.03 15.88 -8.83
C GLN A 67 -6.78 14.62 -9.66
N ARG A 68 -5.59 14.48 -10.24
CA ARG A 68 -5.19 13.28 -11.00
C ARG A 68 -5.17 12.02 -10.13
N LEU A 69 -4.59 12.10 -8.93
CA LEU A 69 -4.57 10.98 -7.97
C LEU A 69 -5.99 10.54 -7.57
N ARG A 70 -6.86 11.51 -7.26
CA ARG A 70 -8.25 11.23 -6.87
C ARG A 70 -9.03 10.56 -8.01
N ALA A 71 -8.84 10.99 -9.26
CA ALA A 71 -9.45 10.36 -10.42
C ALA A 71 -8.95 8.92 -10.64
N ALA A 72 -7.68 8.63 -10.33
CA ALA A 72 -7.10 7.30 -10.51
C ALA A 72 -7.63 6.25 -9.50
N VAL A 73 -7.94 6.66 -8.28
CA VAL A 73 -8.44 5.77 -7.20
C VAL A 73 -9.95 5.47 -7.32
N GLN A 74 -10.68 6.21 -8.16
CA GLN A 74 -12.12 6.02 -8.38
C GLN A 74 -12.47 5.06 -9.53
N ARG A 75 -11.47 4.45 -10.17
CA ARG A 75 -11.66 3.37 -11.16
C ARG A 75 -11.53 2.00 -10.51
#